data_AF-X1CI07-F1
#
_entry.id   AF-X1CI07-F1
#
_cell.length_a   1.000
_cell.length_b   1.000
_cell.length_c   1.000
_cell.angle_alpha   90.00
_cell.angle_beta   90.00
_cell.angle_gamma   90.00
#
_symmetry.space_group_name_H-M   'P 1'
#
loop_
_entity.id
_entity.type
_entity.pdbx_description
1 polymer ?
#
loop_
_entity_poly.entity_id
_entity_poly.type
_entity_poly.pdbx_seq_one_letter_code
_entity_poly.pdbx_strand_id
1 'polypeptide(L)'
;MKRTLVVTIACMGLALLGITGCATKSPAPDTMGAQEQIEAVEYEQPSDPCTTIEGALARAAMLTNDNFYGATQYDGTIRFEFNSYALSEEAKGTIDAFVGPLFASDYNFFIELQGHTDGFGEEAYNFQLGLARAHVVMGYLYQKHGIPLQRMNGFSCGEVKPIGDNGFPAGRAENRRVTLVVFE
;
A
#
# COMPACT_ATOMS: atom_id res chain seq x y z
N MET A 1 -64.90 -48.23 -9.72
CA MET A 1 -64.01 -48.09 -8.55
C MET A 1 -63.34 -46.71 -8.62
N LYS A 2 -63.26 -46.03 -7.48
CA LYS A 2 -62.76 -44.64 -7.24
C LYS A 2 -61.41 -44.41 -7.96
N ARG A 3 -61.06 -43.22 -8.48
CA ARG A 3 -60.79 -41.99 -7.72
C ARG A 3 -60.67 -40.76 -8.63
N THR A 4 -61.21 -39.64 -8.12
CA THR A 4 -61.02 -38.25 -8.52
C THR A 4 -59.58 -37.76 -8.24
N LEU A 5 -58.99 -36.96 -9.14
CA LEU A 5 -58.22 -35.76 -8.77
C LEU A 5 -58.09 -34.80 -9.97
N VAL A 6 -58.51 -33.55 -9.74
CA VAL A 6 -58.47 -32.38 -10.62
C VAL A 6 -57.12 -31.68 -10.46
N VAL A 7 -56.51 -31.17 -11.55
CA VAL A 7 -55.87 -29.83 -11.61
C VAL A 7 -55.82 -29.36 -13.07
N THR A 8 -56.48 -28.24 -13.34
CA THR A 8 -56.53 -27.49 -14.59
C THR A 8 -55.27 -26.63 -14.75
N ILE A 9 -54.57 -26.70 -15.88
CA ILE A 9 -53.55 -25.71 -16.28
C ILE A 9 -53.87 -25.28 -17.72
N ALA A 10 -54.32 -24.03 -17.86
CA ALA A 10 -54.51 -23.36 -19.13
C ALA A 10 -53.22 -22.61 -19.50
N CYS A 11 -52.54 -23.04 -20.57
CA CYS A 11 -51.44 -22.31 -21.19
C CYS A 11 -51.91 -21.78 -22.55
N MET A 12 -52.35 -20.52 -22.61
CA MET A 12 -52.45 -19.77 -23.87
C MET A 12 -51.07 -19.22 -24.21
N GLY A 13 -50.42 -19.82 -25.22
CA GLY A 13 -49.26 -19.24 -25.87
C GLY A 13 -49.67 -18.13 -26.82
N LEU A 14 -49.12 -16.93 -26.64
CA LEU A 14 -49.31 -15.78 -27.51
C LEU A 14 -47.97 -15.46 -28.21
N ALA A 15 -48.11 -15.15 -29.50
CA ALA A 15 -47.10 -15.11 -30.54
C ALA A 15 -45.94 -14.10 -30.33
N LEU A 16 -44.74 -14.51 -30.74
CA LEU A 16 -43.60 -13.64 -31.03
C LEU A 16 -43.54 -13.39 -32.54
N LEU A 17 -43.72 -12.14 -32.95
CA LEU A 17 -43.29 -11.62 -34.25
C LEU A 17 -42.26 -10.54 -33.99
N GLY A 18 -41.02 -10.81 -34.41
CA GLY A 18 -39.94 -9.84 -34.41
C GLY A 18 -40.08 -8.87 -35.58
N ILE A 19 -39.66 -7.63 -35.35
CA ILE A 19 -39.23 -6.72 -36.43
C ILE A 19 -38.06 -5.90 -35.88
N THR A 20 -36.93 -6.02 -36.57
CA THR A 20 -35.71 -5.24 -36.41
C THR A 20 -35.91 -3.79 -36.87
N GLY A 21 -35.36 -2.83 -36.12
CA GLY A 21 -35.18 -1.44 -36.56
C GLY A 21 -34.31 -0.64 -35.59
N CYS A 22 -33.18 -0.11 -36.09
CA CYS A 22 -32.18 0.68 -35.36
C CYS A 22 -32.50 2.19 -35.32
N ALA A 23 -31.76 2.90 -34.45
CA ALA A 23 -31.63 4.37 -34.27
C ALA A 23 -32.68 4.98 -33.31
N THR A 24 -32.39 5.90 -32.38
CA THR A 24 -31.44 7.03 -32.33
C THR A 24 -31.09 7.42 -30.88
N LYS A 25 -29.96 8.11 -30.73
CA LYS A 25 -29.33 8.61 -29.49
C LYS A 25 -29.94 9.93 -28.97
N SER A 26 -29.89 10.11 -27.61
CA SER A 26 -29.84 11.34 -26.76
C SER A 26 -31.12 11.77 -25.99
N PRO A 27 -31.04 12.49 -24.83
CA PRO A 27 -29.88 12.92 -24.00
C PRO A 27 -29.95 12.56 -22.48
N ALA A 28 -28.88 12.89 -21.75
CA ALA A 28 -28.56 12.56 -20.35
C ALA A 28 -29.33 13.37 -19.28
N PRO A 29 -29.30 12.97 -17.98
CA PRO A 29 -29.41 13.91 -16.88
C PRO A 29 -28.03 14.39 -16.46
N ASP A 30 -27.87 15.72 -16.44
CA ASP A 30 -26.71 16.44 -15.93
C ASP A 30 -26.47 16.19 -14.45
N THR A 31 -25.26 15.75 -14.10
CA THR A 31 -24.57 16.16 -12.87
C THR A 31 -23.08 16.18 -13.17
N MET A 32 -22.53 17.39 -13.21
CA MET A 32 -21.12 17.68 -13.35
C MET A 32 -20.34 17.14 -12.15
N GLY A 33 -19.21 16.51 -12.43
CA GLY A 33 -18.20 16.13 -11.45
C GLY A 33 -17.17 15.21 -12.10
N ALA A 34 -16.12 15.81 -12.65
CA ALA A 34 -15.02 15.20 -13.39
C ALA A 34 -14.70 13.75 -13.00
N GLN A 35 -15.04 12.80 -13.89
CA GLN A 35 -14.37 11.50 -13.93
C GLN A 35 -13.09 11.67 -14.74
N GLU A 36 -12.01 11.95 -14.05
CA GLU A 36 -10.68 11.80 -14.61
C GLU A 36 -10.43 10.29 -14.75
N GLN A 37 -10.34 9.82 -15.99
CA GLN A 37 -9.96 8.45 -16.28
C GLN A 37 -8.49 8.30 -15.88
N ILE A 38 -8.23 7.69 -14.72
CA ILE A 38 -6.89 7.23 -14.39
C ILE A 38 -6.61 6.06 -15.32
N GLU A 39 -5.96 6.33 -16.46
CA GLU A 39 -5.33 5.29 -17.27
C GLU A 39 -4.42 4.47 -16.35
N ALA A 40 -4.49 3.15 -16.46
CA ALA A 40 -3.60 2.25 -15.77
C ALA A 40 -2.16 2.60 -16.19
N VAL A 41 -1.46 3.37 -15.35
CA VAL A 41 -0.04 3.61 -15.50
C VAL A 41 0.61 2.25 -15.34
N GLU A 42 1.15 1.72 -16.45
CA GLU A 42 2.01 0.55 -16.44
C GLU A 42 3.24 0.93 -15.61
N TYR A 43 3.23 0.51 -14.35
CA TYR A 43 4.32 0.79 -13.43
C TYR A 43 5.47 -0.14 -13.80
N GLU A 44 6.47 0.38 -14.52
CA GLU A 44 7.76 -0.30 -14.69
C GLU A 44 8.39 -0.46 -13.30
N GLN A 45 8.25 -1.65 -12.72
CA GLN A 45 8.83 -1.98 -11.42
C GLN A 45 10.36 -1.83 -11.51
N PRO A 46 11.00 -1.06 -10.62
CA PRO A 46 12.46 -0.95 -10.59
C PRO A 46 13.09 -2.33 -10.36
N SER A 47 14.23 -2.59 -11.01
CA SER A 47 14.89 -3.91 -11.03
C SER A 47 15.31 -4.46 -9.66
N ASP A 48 15.39 -3.60 -8.63
CA ASP A 48 15.36 -3.99 -7.22
C ASP A 48 14.46 -2.97 -6.48
N PRO A 49 13.26 -3.37 -6.05
CA PRO A 49 12.31 -2.49 -5.34
C PRO A 49 12.91 -1.87 -4.07
N CYS A 50 13.89 -2.54 -3.46
CA CYS A 50 14.52 -2.09 -2.23
C CYS A 50 15.75 -1.18 -2.46
N THR A 51 16.24 -1.12 -3.70
CA THR A 51 17.34 -0.24 -4.12
C THR A 51 16.96 0.51 -5.40
N THR A 52 15.77 1.12 -5.41
CA THR A 52 15.35 1.96 -6.54
C THR A 52 16.45 3.00 -6.83
N ILE A 53 16.63 3.37 -8.11
CA ILE A 53 17.58 4.43 -8.46
C ILE A 53 17.28 5.71 -7.69
N GLU A 54 16.00 6.00 -7.40
CA GLU A 54 15.59 7.11 -6.52
C GLU A 54 15.99 6.90 -5.06
N GLY A 55 15.83 5.70 -4.49
CA GLY A 55 16.30 5.39 -3.13
C GLY A 55 17.83 5.41 -3.02
N ALA A 56 18.52 4.96 -4.06
CA ALA A 56 19.98 5.04 -4.16
C ALA A 56 20.47 6.48 -4.40
N LEU A 57 19.77 7.27 -5.23
CA LEU A 57 20.06 8.69 -5.42
C LEU A 57 19.70 9.53 -4.20
N ALA A 58 18.63 9.22 -3.48
CA ALA A 58 18.29 9.88 -2.23
C ALA A 58 19.40 9.64 -1.21
N ARG A 59 19.84 8.38 -1.04
CA ARG A 59 21.01 8.03 -0.22
C ARG A 59 22.29 8.71 -0.71
N ALA A 60 22.53 8.78 -2.02
CA ALA A 60 23.72 9.42 -2.58
C ALA A 60 23.69 10.95 -2.47
N ALA A 61 22.54 11.59 -2.70
CA ALA A 61 22.33 13.04 -2.58
C ALA A 61 22.44 13.49 -1.11
N MET A 62 22.07 12.63 -0.16
CA MET A 62 22.32 12.84 1.27
C MET A 62 23.80 12.84 1.63
N LEU A 63 24.66 12.17 0.84
CA LEU A 63 26.09 12.16 1.05
C LEU A 63 26.81 13.34 0.37
N THR A 64 26.13 14.10 -0.51
CA THR A 64 26.78 15.10 -1.38
C THR A 64 26.44 16.56 -1.05
N ASN A 65 25.45 16.82 -0.20
CA ASN A 65 25.06 18.18 0.21
C ASN A 65 25.50 18.42 1.66
N ASP A 66 25.85 19.66 2.03
CA ASP A 66 26.48 20.09 3.31
C ASP A 66 25.91 19.55 4.64
N ASN A 67 24.80 18.79 4.64
CA ASN A 67 24.36 17.94 5.75
C ASN A 67 24.91 16.53 5.57
N PHE A 68 26.16 16.32 5.98
CA PHE A 68 26.77 15.01 6.11
C PHE A 68 26.05 14.23 7.23
N TYR A 69 25.03 13.46 6.87
CA TYR A 69 24.55 12.38 7.73
C TYR A 69 25.63 11.29 7.70
N GLY A 70 26.35 11.14 8.80
CA GLY A 70 27.38 10.14 8.99
C GLY A 70 26.87 8.69 8.88
N ALA A 71 27.82 7.76 9.00
CA ALA A 71 27.63 6.34 8.69
C ALA A 71 26.93 5.54 9.79
N THR A 72 26.37 6.20 10.81
CA THR A 72 25.74 5.50 11.93
C THR A 72 24.33 5.09 11.52
N GLN A 73 24.08 3.79 11.47
CA GLN A 73 22.81 3.21 11.07
C GLN A 73 22.09 2.60 12.28
N TYR A 74 20.84 3.03 12.51
CA TYR A 74 19.94 2.42 13.49
C TYR A 74 18.69 1.89 12.80
N ASP A 75 18.36 0.63 13.06
CA ASP A 75 17.22 -0.04 12.43
C ASP A 75 16.07 -0.25 13.44
N GLY A 76 14.90 0.30 13.12
CA GLY A 76 13.63 0.05 13.81
C GLY A 76 12.72 -0.85 12.98
N THR A 77 11.83 -1.61 13.61
CA THR A 77 10.85 -2.47 12.91
C THR A 77 9.45 -2.24 13.42
N ILE A 78 8.53 -1.86 12.53
CA ILE A 78 7.10 -1.68 12.82
C ILE A 78 6.31 -2.80 12.15
N ARG A 79 5.46 -3.51 12.91
CA ARG A 79 4.68 -4.65 12.43
C ARG A 79 3.30 -4.23 11.94
N PHE A 80 2.78 -4.97 10.96
CA PHE A 80 1.44 -4.76 10.41
C PHE A 80 0.64 -6.06 10.33
N GLU A 81 -0.67 -5.90 10.48
CA GLU A 81 -1.62 -6.98 10.23
C GLU A 81 -1.68 -7.36 8.76
N PHE A 82 -2.22 -8.56 8.51
CA PHE A 82 -2.43 -9.06 7.17
C PHE A 82 -3.29 -8.08 6.36
N ASN A 83 -2.86 -7.81 5.12
CA ASN A 83 -3.58 -6.97 4.17
C ASN A 83 -3.92 -5.56 4.70
N SER A 84 -3.09 -5.00 5.57
CA SER A 84 -3.37 -3.74 6.25
C SER A 84 -2.16 -2.82 6.30
N TYR A 85 -2.44 -1.53 6.23
CA TYR A 85 -1.52 -0.43 6.55
C TYR A 85 -1.99 0.37 7.78
N ALA A 86 -3.01 -0.09 8.51
CA ALA A 86 -3.45 0.60 9.72
C ALA A 86 -2.41 0.43 10.83
N LEU A 87 -2.03 1.54 11.48
CA LEU A 87 -1.17 1.52 12.66
C LEU A 87 -1.97 1.12 13.90
N SER A 88 -1.65 -0.04 14.48
CA SER A 88 -2.16 -0.44 15.79
C SER A 88 -1.59 0.45 16.90
N GLU A 89 -2.20 0.42 18.08
CA GLU A 89 -1.65 1.14 19.25
C GLU A 89 -0.27 0.61 19.65
N GLU A 90 -0.02 -0.70 19.50
CA GLU A 90 1.30 -1.30 19.70
C GLU A 90 2.34 -0.79 18.70
N ALA A 91 1.96 -0.68 17.42
CA ALA A 91 2.83 -0.14 16.38
C ALA A 91 3.18 1.33 16.68
N LYS A 92 2.19 2.15 17.07
CA LYS A 92 2.42 3.54 17.50
C LYS A 92 3.36 3.62 18.69
N GLY A 93 3.16 2.77 19.71
CA GLY A 93 4.05 2.71 20.88
C GLY A 93 5.49 2.33 20.50
N THR A 94 5.66 1.43 19.52
CA THR A 94 6.99 1.06 19.00
C THR A 94 7.63 2.22 18.25
N ILE A 95 6.88 2.95 17.43
CA ILE A 95 7.36 4.16 16.75
C ILE A 95 7.80 5.20 17.79
N ASP A 96 6.95 5.48 18.79
CA ASP A 96 7.21 6.48 19.82
C ASP A 96 8.48 6.15 20.64
N ALA A 97 8.67 4.87 20.99
CA ALA A 97 9.86 4.40 21.69
C ALA A 97 11.13 4.50 20.82
N PHE A 98 11.03 4.25 19.52
CA PHE A 98 12.15 4.33 18.60
C PHE A 98 12.62 5.77 18.37
N VAL A 99 11.69 6.71 18.20
CA VAL A 99 12.05 8.11 17.88
C VAL A 99 12.38 8.97 19.09
N GLY A 100 11.93 8.58 20.29
CA GLY A 100 12.20 9.33 21.52
C GLY A 100 13.68 9.72 21.70
N PRO A 101 14.64 8.78 21.55
CA PRO A 101 16.07 9.07 21.63
C PRO A 101 16.60 9.99 20.52
N LEU A 102 16.02 9.97 19.32
CA LEU A 102 16.49 10.76 18.16
C LEU A 102 16.29 12.27 18.37
N PHE A 103 15.38 12.66 19.26
CA PHE A 103 15.17 14.05 19.64
C PHE A 103 16.15 14.55 20.70
N ALA A 104 16.97 13.66 21.28
CA ALA A 104 18.01 14.02 22.24
C ALA A 104 19.36 14.28 21.57
N SER A 105 19.61 13.75 20.36
CA SER A 105 20.71 14.17 19.48
C SER A 105 20.31 15.46 18.75
N ASP A 106 21.27 16.25 18.25
CA ASP A 106 21.11 17.63 17.72
C ASP A 106 20.22 17.78 16.45
N TYR A 107 19.14 17.02 16.33
CA TYR A 107 18.19 16.98 15.21
C TYR A 107 18.85 16.69 13.84
N ASN A 108 20.15 16.38 13.74
CA ASN A 108 20.77 16.11 12.46
C ASN A 108 20.64 14.63 12.09
N PHE A 109 19.42 14.20 11.77
CA PHE A 109 19.16 12.87 11.25
C PHE A 109 18.28 12.88 9.99
N PHE A 110 18.39 11.80 9.23
CA PHE A 110 17.50 11.44 8.14
C PHE A 110 16.87 10.07 8.41
N ILE A 111 15.59 9.90 8.08
CA ILE A 111 14.88 8.61 8.27
C ILE A 111 14.42 8.05 6.93
N GLU A 112 14.85 6.85 6.64
CA GLU A 112 14.34 6.06 5.53
C GLU A 112 13.35 5.01 6.04
N LEU A 113 12.22 4.87 5.36
CA LEU A 113 11.15 3.94 5.69
C LEU A 113 10.95 2.95 4.56
N GLN A 114 11.31 1.70 4.82
CA GLN A 114 11.25 0.60 3.86
C GLN A 114 10.02 -0.25 4.15
N GLY A 115 9.02 -0.18 3.28
CA GLY A 115 7.79 -0.96 3.40
C GLY A 115 7.95 -2.36 2.82
N HIS A 116 7.60 -3.39 3.61
CA HIS A 116 7.67 -4.79 3.21
C HIS A 116 6.30 -5.48 3.38
N THR A 117 6.08 -6.51 2.57
CA THR A 117 4.92 -7.40 2.65
C THR A 117 5.36 -8.85 2.85
N ASP A 118 4.41 -9.73 3.15
CA ASP A 118 4.63 -11.16 2.93
C ASP A 118 4.50 -11.49 1.44
N GLY A 119 4.80 -12.74 1.08
CA GLY A 119 4.78 -13.20 -0.32
C GLY A 119 3.40 -13.65 -0.83
N PHE A 120 2.31 -13.19 -0.23
CA PHE A 120 0.96 -13.52 -0.69
C PHE A 120 0.39 -12.38 -1.53
N GLY A 121 -0.15 -12.71 -2.71
CA GLY A 121 -0.78 -11.75 -3.61
C GLY A 121 0.07 -11.48 -4.85
N GLU A 122 -0.37 -10.50 -5.64
CA GLU A 122 0.38 -10.05 -6.83
C GLU A 122 1.51 -9.09 -6.41
N GLU A 123 2.64 -9.17 -7.11
CA GLU A 123 3.81 -8.33 -6.83
C GLU A 123 3.46 -6.83 -6.85
N ALA A 124 2.70 -6.37 -7.84
CA ALA A 124 2.28 -4.98 -7.95
C ALA A 124 1.40 -4.54 -6.76
N TYR A 125 0.55 -5.43 -6.27
CA TYR A 125 -0.26 -5.16 -5.08
C TYR A 125 0.62 -5.05 -3.83
N ASN A 126 1.56 -6.00 -3.67
CA ASN A 126 2.50 -6.01 -2.56
C ASN A 126 3.41 -4.77 -2.56
N PHE A 127 3.82 -4.32 -3.74
CA PHE A 127 4.54 -3.06 -3.89
C PHE A 127 3.70 -1.87 -3.38
N GLN A 128 2.45 -1.72 -3.83
CA GLN A 128 1.57 -0.64 -3.39
C GLN A 128 1.28 -0.70 -1.88
N LEU A 129 1.05 -1.90 -1.33
CA LEU A 129 0.79 -2.08 0.09
C LEU A 129 2.01 -1.72 0.95
N GLY A 130 3.21 -2.14 0.54
CA GLY A 130 4.45 -1.74 1.21
C GLY A 130 4.63 -0.22 1.20
N LEU A 131 4.36 0.45 0.06
CA LEU A 131 4.45 1.91 -0.05
C LEU A 131 3.46 2.60 0.89
N ALA A 132 2.20 2.14 0.90
CA ALA A 132 1.18 2.66 1.79
C ALA A 132 1.59 2.55 3.27
N ARG A 133 2.19 1.42 3.67
CA ARG A 133 2.73 1.22 5.02
C ARG A 133 3.85 2.20 5.35
N ALA A 134 4.81 2.42 4.46
CA ALA A 134 5.87 3.40 4.68
C ALA A 134 5.28 4.81 4.86
N HIS A 135 4.33 5.20 4.01
CA HIS A 135 3.71 6.52 4.05
C HIS A 135 2.87 6.77 5.29
N VAL A 136 2.14 5.78 5.83
CA VAL A 136 1.41 6.00 7.09
C VAL A 136 2.34 6.19 8.27
N VAL A 137 3.50 5.51 8.31
CA VAL A 137 4.50 5.71 9.35
C VAL A 137 5.10 7.11 9.21
N MET A 138 5.47 7.54 7.99
CA MET A 138 5.90 8.93 7.72
C MET A 138 4.88 9.95 8.19
N GLY A 139 3.60 9.73 7.86
CA GLY A 139 2.51 10.60 8.24
C GLY A 139 2.33 10.67 9.76
N TYR A 140 2.51 9.56 10.46
CA TYR A 140 2.47 9.51 11.92
C TYR A 140 3.65 10.27 12.54
N LEU A 141 4.88 10.06 12.04
CA LEU A 141 6.09 10.78 12.47
C LEU A 141 5.95 12.29 12.30
N TYR A 142 5.44 12.74 11.15
CA TYR A 142 5.17 14.15 10.90
C TYR A 142 4.10 14.71 11.85
N GLN A 143 2.93 14.07 11.94
CA GLN A 143 1.79 14.58 12.71
C GLN A 143 2.02 14.56 14.22
N LYS A 144 2.66 13.51 14.74
CA LYS A 144 2.83 13.29 16.18
C LYS A 144 4.11 13.93 16.71
N HIS A 145 5.21 13.78 15.97
CA HIS A 145 6.55 14.13 16.42
C HIS A 145 7.15 15.33 15.68
N GLY A 146 6.47 15.86 14.66
CA GLY A 146 6.88 17.07 13.95
C GLY A 146 8.11 16.89 13.06
N ILE A 147 8.50 15.65 12.71
CA ILE A 147 9.64 15.40 11.82
C ILE A 147 9.31 15.93 10.43
N PRO A 148 10.08 16.88 9.86
CA PRO A 148 9.81 17.43 8.54
C PRO A 148 9.88 16.36 7.45
N LEU A 149 8.95 16.41 6.48
CA LEU A 149 8.91 15.44 5.37
C LEU A 149 10.20 15.41 4.55
N GLN A 150 10.93 16.53 4.47
CA GLN A 150 12.20 16.64 3.75
C GLN A 150 13.33 15.82 4.41
N ARG A 151 13.13 15.37 5.66
CA ARG A 151 14.06 14.51 6.40
C ARG A 151 13.62 13.04 6.41
N MET A 152 12.64 12.70 5.59
CA MET A 152 12.13 11.35 5.50
C MET A 152 12.04 10.92 4.03
N ASN A 153 12.28 9.65 3.76
CA ASN A 153 11.97 9.03 2.48
C ASN A 153 11.28 7.70 2.73
N GLY A 154 10.16 7.46 2.06
CA GLY A 154 9.41 6.22 2.15
C GLY A 154 9.35 5.54 0.79
N PHE A 155 9.66 4.25 0.74
CA PHE A 155 9.50 3.44 -0.46
C PHE A 155 9.11 2.01 -0.11
N SER A 156 8.79 1.23 -1.13
CA SER A 156 8.36 -0.15 -0.97
C SER A 156 9.42 -1.11 -1.49
N CYS A 157 9.79 -2.09 -0.67
CA CYS A 157 10.51 -3.27 -1.11
C CYS A 157 9.55 -4.41 -1.50
N GLY A 158 8.22 -4.23 -1.37
CA GLY A 158 7.23 -5.28 -1.58
C GLY A 158 7.60 -6.57 -0.84
N GLU A 159 7.54 -7.70 -1.56
CA GLU A 159 7.86 -9.04 -1.02
C GLU A 159 9.32 -9.48 -1.21
N VAL A 160 10.17 -8.66 -1.83
CA VAL A 160 11.47 -9.10 -2.40
C VAL A 160 12.62 -9.24 -1.38
N LYS A 161 12.43 -8.77 -0.13
CA LYS A 161 13.41 -8.89 0.97
C LYS A 161 12.76 -9.50 2.23
N PRO A 162 12.36 -10.79 2.18
CA PRO A 162 11.80 -11.48 3.33
C PRO A 162 12.88 -11.68 4.40
N ILE A 163 12.50 -11.53 5.66
CA ILE A 163 13.33 -11.87 6.83
C ILE A 163 12.84 -13.13 7.55
N GLY A 164 11.58 -13.50 7.31
CA GLY A 164 10.97 -14.74 7.76
C GLY A 164 10.53 -15.60 6.58
N ASP A 165 10.36 -16.90 6.84
CA ASP A 165 9.90 -17.84 5.81
C ASP A 165 8.41 -17.64 5.49
N ASN A 166 8.10 -17.27 4.23
CA ASN A 166 6.73 -17.05 3.76
C ASN A 166 5.88 -18.34 3.74
N GLY A 167 6.51 -19.52 3.80
CA GLY A 167 5.81 -20.81 3.95
C GLY A 167 5.07 -20.92 5.28
N PHE A 168 5.52 -20.22 6.33
CA PHE A 168 4.95 -20.32 7.67
C PHE A 168 4.21 -19.04 8.10
N PRO A 169 3.09 -19.15 8.83
CA PRO A 169 2.36 -17.98 9.33
C PRO A 169 3.23 -17.00 10.15
N ALA A 170 4.14 -17.54 10.96
CA ALA A 170 5.06 -16.73 11.76
C ALA A 170 6.02 -15.91 10.88
N GLY A 171 6.68 -16.55 9.90
CA GLY A 171 7.59 -15.84 8.99
C GLY A 171 6.87 -14.78 8.14
N ARG A 172 5.61 -15.02 7.77
CA ARG A 172 4.80 -13.97 7.12
C ARG A 172 4.53 -12.78 8.01
N ALA A 173 4.23 -13.01 9.30
CA ALA A 173 4.09 -11.91 10.25
C ALA A 173 5.38 -11.11 10.41
N GLU A 174 6.53 -11.77 10.30
CA GLU A 174 7.83 -11.10 10.28
C GLU A 174 8.09 -10.32 8.99
N ASN A 175 7.48 -10.70 7.87
CA ASN A 175 7.66 -9.99 6.60
C ASN A 175 6.76 -8.76 6.47
N ARG A 176 5.58 -8.76 7.08
CA ARG A 176 4.67 -7.60 7.13
C ARG A 176 5.21 -6.52 8.07
N ARG A 177 6.09 -5.68 7.56
CA ARG A 177 6.77 -4.67 8.37
C ARG A 177 7.10 -3.39 7.62
N VAL A 178 7.43 -2.35 8.36
CA VAL A 178 8.25 -1.23 7.89
C VAL A 178 9.55 -1.24 8.67
N THR A 179 10.67 -1.18 7.97
CA THR A 179 12.00 -0.97 8.58
C THR A 179 12.31 0.52 8.54
N LEU A 180 12.67 1.10 9.68
CA LEU A 180 13.12 2.49 9.81
C LEU A 180 14.64 2.47 9.85
N VAL A 181 15.29 3.18 8.94
CA VAL A 181 16.74 3.31 8.90
C VAL A 181 17.09 4.77 9.17
N VAL A 182 17.83 5.02 10.24
CA VAL A 182 18.25 6.38 10.61
C VAL A 182 19.70 6.58 10.20
N PHE A 183 19.99 7.76 9.63
CA PHE A 183 21.33 8.23 9.28
C PHE A 183 21.64 9.50 10.08
N GLU A 184 22.81 9.56 10.71
CA GLU A 184 23.29 10.66 11.58
C GLU A 184 24.72 11.08 11.25
#